data_AF-A0A353Y003-F1
#
_entry.id   AF-A0A353Y003-F1
#
_cell.length_a   1.000
_cell.length_b   1.000
_cell.length_c   1.000
_cell.angle_alpha   90.00
_cell.angle_beta   90.00
_cell.angle_gamma   90.00
#
_symmetry.space_group_name_H-M   'P 1'
#
loop_
_entity.id
_entity.type
_entity.pdbx_description
1 polymer ?
#
loop_
_entity_poly.entity_id
_entity_poly.type
_entity_poly.pdbx_seq_one_letter_code
_entity_poly.pdbx_strand_id
1 'polypeptide(L)' 'MPALTVKNIPDDLYSQLKQAAQAHRRSLNSEILYCVEKSLGTHKINISEHLAVARSLREKTAAHPLSDNEIDAAKHEGRP' A
#
# COMPACT_ATOMS: atom_id res chain seq x y z
N MET A 1 0.77 -9.40 -26.33
CA MET A 1 0.86 -8.62 -25.08
C MET A 1 1.47 -7.27 -25.40
N PRO A 2 0.86 -6.14 -25.01
CA PRO A 2 1.50 -4.84 -25.16
C PRO A 2 2.75 -4.80 -24.28
N ALA A 3 3.84 -4.26 -24.84
CA ALA A 3 5.10 -4.09 -24.14
C ALA A 3 5.53 -2.62 -24.27
N LEU A 4 6.01 -2.05 -23.18
CA LEU A 4 6.51 -0.68 -23.12
C LEU A 4 8.01 -0.72 -22.84
N THR A 5 8.82 -0.10 -23.71
CA THR A 5 10.24 0.11 -23.45
C THR A 5 10.47 1.56 -23.10
N VAL A 6 11.00 1.82 -21.90
CA VAL A 6 11.42 3.17 -21.49
C VAL A 6 12.92 3.26 -21.70
N LYS A 7 13.36 4.14 -22.59
CA LYS A 7 14.79 4.38 -22.86
C LYS A 7 15.27 5.59 -22.08
N ASN A 8 16.58 5.63 -21.80
CA ASN A 8 17.26 6.77 -21.15
C ASN A 8 16.70 7.11 -19.77
N ILE A 9 16.40 6.09 -18.96
CA ILE A 9 16.04 6.31 -17.55
C ILE A 9 17.29 6.83 -16.82
N PRO A 10 17.23 7.99 -16.14
CA PRO A 10 18.35 8.46 -15.33
C PRO A 10 18.73 7.43 -14.24
N ASP A 11 20.02 7.25 -13.98
CA ASP A 11 20.51 6.25 -13.02
C ASP A 11 19.93 6.44 -11.61
N ASP A 12 19.73 7.69 -11.20
CA ASP A 12 19.11 8.05 -9.93
C ASP A 12 17.66 7.56 -9.86
N LEU A 13 16.90 7.74 -10.93
CA LEU A 13 15.50 7.32 -11.02
C LEU A 13 15.40 5.79 -11.04
N TYR A 14 16.30 5.11 -11.77
CA TYR A 14 16.37 3.66 -11.77
C TYR A 14 16.67 3.10 -10.37
N SER A 15 17.58 3.75 -9.64
CA SER A 15 17.95 3.37 -8.28
C SER A 15 16.79 3.54 -7.30
N GLN A 16 16.05 4.65 -7.39
CA GLN A 16 14.85 4.89 -6.60
C GLN A 16 13.76 3.84 -6.87
N LEU A 17 13.52 3.50 -8.15
CA LEU A 17 12.56 2.47 -8.53
C LEU A 17 12.94 1.09 -7.97
N LYS A 18 14.24 0.75 -7.98
CA LYS A 18 14.73 -0.52 -7.42
C LYS A 18 14.53 -0.59 -5.90
N GLN A 19 14.79 0.50 -5.19
CA GLN A 19 14.56 0.58 -3.74
C GLN A 19 13.06 0.46 -3.41
N ALA A 20 12.19 1.17 -4.14
CA ALA A 20 10.74 1.08 -3.96
C ALA A 20 10.23 -0.35 -4.22
N ALA A 21 10.67 -0.98 -5.31
CA ALA A 21 10.31 -2.36 -5.63
C ALA A 21 10.72 -3.34 -4.51
N GLN A 22 11.91 -3.18 -3.93
CA GLN A 22 12.37 -4.00 -2.81
C GLN A 22 11.54 -3.77 -1.54
N ALA A 23 11.24 -2.51 -1.22
CA ALA A 23 10.41 -2.15 -0.07
C ALA A 23 8.99 -2.72 -0.19
N HIS A 24 8.40 -2.69 -1.39
CA HIS A 24 7.08 -3.25 -1.66
C HIS A 24 7.08 -4.78 -1.91
N ARG A 25 8.26 -5.42 -1.89
CA ARG A 25 8.47 -6.84 -2.24
C ARG A 25 7.87 -7.20 -3.61
N ARG A 26 8.07 -6.33 -4.60
CA ARG A 26 7.59 -6.46 -5.97
C ARG A 26 8.76 -6.53 -6.95
N SER A 27 8.51 -7.10 -8.13
CA SER A 27 9.45 -6.98 -9.25
C SER A 27 9.47 -5.53 -9.74
N LEU A 28 10.56 -5.12 -10.39
CA LEU A 28 10.68 -3.77 -10.96
C LEU A 28 9.57 -3.49 -11.99
N ASN A 29 9.20 -4.49 -12.79
CA ASN A 29 8.11 -4.38 -13.75
C ASN A 29 6.76 -4.12 -13.06
N SER A 30 6.46 -4.89 -12.00
CA SER A 30 5.24 -4.71 -11.21
C SER A 30 5.20 -3.36 -10.50
N GLU A 31 6.36 -2.85 -10.07
CA GLU A 31 6.46 -1.52 -9.46
C GLU A 31 6.21 -0.41 -10.49
N ILE A 32 6.80 -0.51 -11.68
CA ILE A 32 6.56 0.45 -12.77
C ILE A 32 5.08 0.45 -13.17
N LEU A 33 4.47 -0.73 -13.32
CA LEU A 33 3.03 -0.83 -13.60
C LEU A 33 2.21 -0.17 -12.50
N TYR A 34 2.52 -0.44 -11.22
CA TYR A 34 1.84 0.21 -10.10
C TYR A 34 2.01 1.74 -10.11
N CYS A 35 3.20 2.27 -10.40
CA CYS A 35 3.43 3.71 -10.51
C CYS A 35 2.64 4.34 -11.67
N VAL A 36 2.59 3.66 -12.82
CA VAL A 36 1.83 4.11 -13.99
C VAL A 36 0.33 4.05 -13.72
N GLU A 37 -0.18 2.97 -13.13
CA GLU A 37 -1.57 2.83 -12.70
C GLU A 37 -1.96 3.87 -11.65
N LYS A 38 -1.07 4.17 -10.70
CA LYS A 38 -1.30 5.20 -9.67
C LYS A 38 -1.28 6.62 -10.25
N SER A 39 -0.46 6.87 -11.26
CA SER A 39 -0.30 8.19 -11.89
C SER A 39 -1.40 8.48 -12.92
N LEU A 40 -1.71 7.50 -13.77
CA LEU A 40 -2.81 7.57 -14.75
C LEU A 40 -4.18 7.33 -14.09
N GLY A 41 -4.18 6.61 -12.98
CA GLY A 41 -5.33 6.46 -12.11
C GLY A 41 -5.65 7.79 -11.46
N THR A 42 -6.62 8.49 -12.03
CA THR A 42 -7.63 9.14 -11.19
C THR A 42 -8.11 8.05 -10.25
N HIS A 43 -7.64 8.00 -9.00
CA HIS A 43 -8.08 7.02 -8.01
C HIS A 43 -9.59 7.24 -7.78
N LYS A 44 -10.44 6.73 -8.68
CA LYS A 44 -11.77 6.27 -8.31
C LYS A 44 -11.49 5.06 -7.46
N ILE A 45 -11.22 5.32 -6.17
CA ILE A 45 -11.40 4.32 -5.13
C ILE A 45 -12.70 3.62 -5.50
N ASN A 46 -12.60 2.36 -5.90
CA ASN A 46 -13.79 1.60 -6.14
C ASN A 46 -14.44 1.42 -4.77
N ILE A 47 -15.42 2.28 -4.47
CA ILE A 47 -16.01 2.40 -3.13
C ILE A 47 -16.47 1.03 -2.65
N SER A 48 -16.97 0.17 -3.54
CA SER A 48 -17.38 -1.19 -3.20
C SER A 48 -16.21 -2.08 -2.78
N GLU A 49 -15.08 -2.06 -3.49
CA GLU A 49 -13.87 -2.81 -3.11
C GLU A 49 -13.29 -2.31 -1.79
N HIS A 50 -13.24 -0.99 -1.60
CA HIS A 50 -12.74 -0.40 -0.37
C HIS A 50 -13.64 -0.76 0.83
N LEU A 51 -14.96 -0.76 0.64
CA LEU A 51 -15.91 -1.22 1.65
C LEU A 51 -15.77 -2.73 1.92
N ALA A 52 -15.53 -3.55 0.89
CA ALA A 52 -15.32 -4.99 1.05
C ALA A 52 -14.06 -5.29 1.88
N VAL A 53 -12.93 -4.61 1.58
CA VAL A 53 -11.69 -4.71 2.37
C VAL A 53 -11.93 -4.27 3.80
N ALA A 54 -12.63 -3.15 4.00
CA ALA A 54 -12.92 -2.62 5.33
C ALA A 54 -13.86 -3.53 6.14
N ARG A 55 -14.78 -4.27 5.49
CA ARG A 55 -15.63 -5.28 6.14
C ARG A 55 -14.81 -6.51 6.54
N SER A 56 -13.98 -7.03 5.64
CA SER A 56 -13.11 -8.18 5.93
C SER A 56 -12.14 -7.89 7.09
N LEU A 57 -11.60 -6.66 7.17
CA LEU A 57 -10.76 -6.25 8.30
C LEU A 57 -11.53 -6.18 9.63
N ARG A 58 -12.78 -5.70 9.59
CA ARG A 58 -13.65 -5.68 10.79
C ARG A 58 -14.02 -7.07 11.24
N GLU A 59 -14.30 -8.01 10.32
CA GLU A 59 -14.59 -9.40 10.67
C GLU A 59 -13.42 -10.06 11.41
N LYS A 60 -12.18 -9.79 10.99
CA LYS A 60 -10.98 -10.32 11.67
C LYS A 60 -10.84 -9.86 13.13
N THR A 61 -11.39 -8.69 13.45
CA THR A 61 -11.30 -8.07 14.79
C THR A 61 -12.64 -8.09 15.53
N ALA A 62 -13.70 -8.64 14.93
CA ALA A 62 -15.05 -8.64 15.48
C ALA A 62 -15.16 -9.38 16.83
N ALA A 63 -14.29 -10.38 17.05
CA ALA A 63 -14.24 -11.13 18.30
C ALA A 63 -13.58 -10.35 19.46
N HIS A 64 -12.79 -9.32 19.16
CA HIS A 64 -12.04 -8.53 20.14
C HIS A 64 -12.13 -7.04 19.79
N PRO A 65 -13.29 -6.39 20.05
CA PRO A 65 -13.43 -4.96 19.82
C PRO A 65 -12.52 -4.20 20.78
N LEU A 66 -11.59 -3.43 20.22
CA LEU A 66 -10.72 -2.55 20.99
C LEU A 66 -11.54 -1.38 21.53
N SER A 67 -11.59 -1.25 22.85
CA SER A 67 -12.16 -0.08 23.53
C SER A 67 -11.13 1.04 23.63
N ASP A 68 -11.61 2.28 23.73
CA ASP A 68 -10.75 3.45 23.93
C ASP A 68 -9.87 3.31 25.19
N ASN A 69 -10.41 2.72 26.25
CA ASN A 69 -9.68 2.45 27.50
C ASN A 69 -8.53 1.45 27.31
N GLU A 70 -8.72 0.39 26.52
CA GLU A 70 -7.66 -0.59 26.24
C GLU A 70 -6.56 0.03 25.38
N ILE A 71 -6.95 0.83 24.38
CA ILE A 71 -6.01 1.57 23.54
C ILE A 71 -5.21 2.55 24.40
N ASP A 72 -5.87 3.29 25.29
CA ASP A 72 -5.21 4.25 26.16
C ASP A 72 -4.31 3.56 27.19
N ALA A 73 -4.74 2.46 27.80
CA ALA A 73 -3.87 1.66 28.67
C ALA A 73 -2.61 1.19 27.93
N ALA A 74 -2.75 0.65 26.71
CA ALA A 74 -1.62 0.20 25.90
C ALA A 74 -0.68 1.34 25.48
N LYS A 75 -1.20 2.55 25.20
CA LYS A 75 -0.37 3.73 24.93
C LYS A 75 0.47 4.15 26.15
N HIS A 76 -0.11 4.07 27.35
CA HIS A 76 0.56 4.47 28.59
C HIS A 76 1.54 3.43 29.09
N GLU A 77 1.32 2.14 28.80
CA GLU A 77 2.22 1.04 29.20
C GLU A 77 3.65 1.19 28.64
N GLY A 78 3.79 1.83 27.47
CA GLY A 78 5.09 2.11 26.83
C GLY A 78 5.62 3.53 27.02
N ARG A 79 4.95 4.39 27.79
CA ARG A 79 5.31 5.81 27.93
C ARG A 79 5.79 6.07 29.37
N PRO A 80 7.12 6.10 29.62
CA PRO A 80 7.66 6.51 30.92
C PRO A 80 7.31 7.97 31.26
#